data_AF-A0A6F8Z0Y5-F1
#
_entry.id   AF-A0A6F8Z0Y5-F1
#
_cell.length_a   1.000
_cell.length_b   1.000
_cell.length_c   1.000
_cell.angle_alpha   90.00
_cell.angle_beta   90.00
_cell.angle_gamma   90.00
#
_symmetry.space_group_name_H-M   'P 1'
#
loop_
_entity.id
_entity.type
_entity.pdbx_description
1 polymer ?
#
loop_
_entity_poly.entity_id
_entity_poly.type
_entity_poly.pdbx_seq_one_letter_code
_entity_poly.pdbx_strand_id
1 'polypeptide(L)'
;MCVTAAAVLPASLMLYGVSVPGGYYDFLVGALWCWAIVGVAWAVVGMRWLLRDPPESRWRLWPLAVFPVLLVATWWTASGDLIGKAAFAHYRADLERLAGRPPTHDDTHVGPYTFDYRIQLAGCTLFSVRGPAMAQGSGFAWCPGVAPIDHSWGEGEIFERIEGDWYTFVMPFGGDRVDPWGLQVTRIDSVGHV
;
A
#
# COMPACT_ATOMS: atom_id res chain seq x y z
N MET A 1 -11.54 -9.94 -24.36
CA MET A 1 -10.52 -10.76 -23.70
C MET A 1 -9.22 -9.99 -23.42
N CYS A 2 -8.71 -9.13 -24.32
CA CYS A 2 -7.48 -8.37 -24.03
C CYS A 2 -7.60 -7.37 -22.86
N VAL A 3 -8.71 -6.65 -22.73
CA VAL A 3 -8.88 -5.60 -21.70
C VAL A 3 -8.91 -6.18 -20.27
N THR A 4 -9.54 -7.34 -20.10
CA THR A 4 -9.61 -8.03 -18.79
C THR A 4 -8.24 -8.57 -18.36
N ALA A 5 -7.46 -9.12 -19.29
CA ALA A 5 -6.08 -9.52 -19.00
C ALA A 5 -5.19 -8.30 -18.71
N ALA A 6 -5.38 -7.21 -19.43
CA ALA A 6 -4.66 -5.96 -19.20
C ALA A 6 -4.98 -5.30 -17.84
N ALA A 7 -6.18 -5.53 -17.28
CA ALA A 7 -6.57 -5.04 -15.96
C ALA A 7 -5.88 -5.76 -14.79
N VAL A 8 -5.28 -6.95 -15.02
CA VAL A 8 -4.55 -7.68 -13.98
C VAL A 8 -3.29 -6.92 -13.58
N LEU A 9 -2.57 -6.34 -14.54
CA LEU A 9 -1.34 -5.59 -14.28
C LEU A 9 -1.54 -4.40 -13.32
N PRO A 10 -2.44 -3.42 -13.59
CA PRO A 10 -2.68 -2.32 -12.66
C PRO A 10 -3.21 -2.80 -11.31
N ALA A 11 -4.02 -3.86 -11.29
CA ALA A 11 -4.47 -4.45 -10.03
C ALA A 11 -3.29 -4.98 -9.20
N SER A 12 -2.43 -5.82 -9.79
CA SER A 12 -1.23 -6.34 -9.12
C SER A 12 -0.30 -5.24 -8.65
N LEU A 13 -0.05 -4.21 -9.47
CA LEU A 13 0.78 -3.06 -9.09
C LEU A 13 0.19 -2.28 -7.91
N MET A 14 -1.14 -2.08 -7.90
CA MET A 14 -1.83 -1.38 -6.82
C MET A 14 -1.76 -2.16 -5.50
N LEU A 15 -2.03 -3.47 -5.55
CA LEU A 15 -1.96 -4.36 -4.39
C LEU A 15 -0.52 -4.47 -3.86
N TYR A 16 0.47 -4.52 -4.75
CA TYR A 16 1.89 -4.47 -4.38
C TYR A 16 2.25 -3.12 -3.73
N GLY A 17 1.75 -2.03 -4.32
CA GLY A 17 1.97 -0.68 -3.83
C GLY A 17 1.46 -0.46 -2.41
N VAL A 18 0.38 -1.12 -1.98
CA VAL A 18 -0.17 -0.99 -0.61
C VAL A 18 0.30 -2.07 0.37
N SER A 19 1.20 -2.97 -0.05
CA SER A 19 1.64 -4.09 0.79
C SER A 19 2.57 -3.66 1.94
N VAL A 20 3.01 -2.41 1.96
CA VAL A 20 3.95 -1.84 2.93
C VAL A 20 3.35 -0.64 3.66
N PRO A 21 3.73 -0.38 4.93
CA PRO A 21 3.30 0.82 5.65
C PRO A 21 3.68 2.09 4.89
N GLY A 22 2.72 2.97 4.65
CA GLY A 22 2.87 4.17 3.83
C GLY A 22 2.83 3.95 2.31
N GLY A 23 2.91 2.70 1.84
CA GLY A 23 2.85 2.28 0.44
C GLY A 23 4.08 2.64 -0.41
N TYR A 24 4.26 1.99 -1.56
CA TYR A 24 5.31 2.34 -2.52
C TYR A 24 4.80 3.35 -3.55
N TYR A 25 5.31 4.59 -3.49
CA TYR A 25 4.82 5.70 -4.32
C TYR A 25 4.82 5.37 -5.82
N ASP A 26 5.97 4.95 -6.34
CA ASP A 26 6.19 4.75 -7.77
C ASP A 26 5.27 3.67 -8.33
N PHE A 27 5.03 2.60 -7.55
CA PHE A 27 4.14 1.51 -7.93
C PHE A 27 2.68 1.95 -7.91
N LEU A 28 2.27 2.76 -6.93
CA LEU A 28 0.92 3.32 -6.87
C LEU A 28 0.64 4.28 -8.02
N VAL A 29 1.57 5.19 -8.31
CA VAL A 29 1.46 6.12 -9.45
C VAL A 29 1.43 5.34 -10.77
N GLY A 30 2.31 4.36 -10.93
CA GLY A 30 2.30 3.47 -12.09
C GLY A 30 0.97 2.71 -12.24
N ALA A 31 0.43 2.20 -11.14
CA ALA A 31 -0.87 1.53 -11.14
C ALA A 31 -2.01 2.45 -11.58
N LEU A 32 -2.04 3.71 -11.09
CA LEU A 32 -3.04 4.69 -11.48
C LEU A 32 -2.98 5.03 -12.98
N TRP A 33 -1.77 5.21 -13.52
CA TRP A 33 -1.58 5.42 -14.97
C TRP A 33 -2.05 4.22 -15.78
N CYS A 34 -1.70 3.00 -15.36
CA CYS A 34 -2.17 1.78 -16.02
C CYS A 34 -3.70 1.65 -15.95
N TRP A 35 -4.33 1.95 -14.80
CA TRP A 35 -5.78 1.98 -14.67
C TRP A 35 -6.43 2.99 -15.61
N ALA A 36 -5.86 4.20 -15.74
CA ALA A 36 -6.35 5.23 -16.65
C ALA A 36 -6.30 4.75 -18.12
N ILE A 37 -5.17 4.18 -18.55
CA ILE A 37 -5.01 3.66 -19.92
C ILE A 37 -6.01 2.54 -20.21
N VAL A 38 -6.13 1.57 -19.29
CA VAL A 38 -7.09 0.45 -19.44
C VAL A 38 -8.52 0.97 -19.42
N GLY A 39 -8.83 1.97 -18.60
CA GLY A 39 -10.15 2.62 -18.54
C GLY A 39 -10.52 3.32 -19.85
N VAL A 40 -9.58 4.06 -20.46
CA VAL A 40 -9.79 4.67 -21.79
C VAL A 40 -10.03 3.60 -22.85
N ALA A 41 -9.22 2.54 -22.89
CA ALA A 41 -9.39 1.45 -23.83
C ALA A 41 -10.74 0.74 -23.64
N TRP A 42 -11.14 0.49 -22.39
CA TRP A 42 -12.43 -0.08 -22.04
C TRP A 42 -13.59 0.82 -22.50
N ALA A 43 -13.52 2.14 -22.25
CA ALA A 43 -14.55 3.09 -22.64
C ALA A 43 -14.71 3.18 -24.17
N VAL A 44 -13.61 3.20 -24.92
CA VAL A 44 -13.63 3.19 -26.40
C VAL A 44 -14.28 1.92 -26.93
N VAL A 45 -13.91 0.75 -26.38
CA VAL A 45 -14.50 -0.53 -26.78
C VAL A 45 -15.98 -0.59 -26.40
N GLY A 46 -16.33 -0.15 -25.20
CA GLY A 46 -17.71 -0.11 -24.71
C GLY A 46 -18.61 0.80 -25.53
N MET A 47 -18.14 2.02 -25.86
CA MET A 47 -18.87 2.95 -26.70
C MET A 47 -19.10 2.39 -28.10
N ARG A 48 -18.06 1.81 -28.74
CA ARG A 48 -18.20 1.15 -30.04
C ARG A 48 -19.18 -0.01 -30.02
N TRP A 49 -19.29 -0.69 -28.89
CA TRP A 49 -20.18 -1.83 -28.72
C TRP A 49 -21.63 -1.39 -28.48
N LEU A 50 -21.85 -0.31 -27.72
CA LEU A 50 -23.16 0.31 -27.51
C LEU A 50 -23.73 0.97 -28.77
N LEU A 51 -22.87 1.48 -29.66
CA LEU A 51 -23.26 2.08 -30.94
C LEU A 51 -23.56 1.04 -32.04
N ARG A 52 -23.24 -0.24 -31.81
CA ARG A 52 -23.65 -1.33 -32.71
C ARG A 52 -25.06 -1.79 -32.33
N ASP A 53 -25.79 -2.36 -33.29
CA ASP A 53 -27.15 -2.86 -33.07
C ASP A 53 -27.28 -3.67 -31.78
N PRO A 54 -28.38 -3.49 -31.03
CA PRO A 54 -28.50 -4.00 -29.67
C PRO A 54 -28.28 -5.52 -29.65
N PRO A 55 -27.36 -6.01 -28.80
CA PRO A 55 -27.06 -7.44 -28.72
C PRO A 55 -28.30 -8.19 -28.21
N GLU A 56 -28.71 -9.25 -28.91
CA GLU A 56 -29.89 -10.06 -28.57
C GLU A 56 -29.84 -10.71 -27.17
N SER A 57 -28.66 -10.79 -26.55
CA SER A 57 -28.47 -11.41 -25.24
C SER A 57 -27.73 -10.51 -24.26
N ARG A 58 -28.41 -10.19 -23.15
CA ARG A 58 -27.86 -9.43 -22.01
C ARG A 58 -26.60 -10.07 -21.43
N TRP A 59 -26.43 -11.39 -21.57
CA TRP A 59 -25.23 -12.09 -21.08
C TRP A 59 -23.96 -11.62 -21.79
N ARG A 60 -24.03 -11.15 -23.04
CA ARG A 60 -22.84 -10.64 -23.76
C ARG A 60 -22.29 -9.32 -23.20
N LEU A 61 -22.99 -8.66 -22.27
CA LEU A 61 -22.56 -7.44 -21.58
C LEU A 61 -21.55 -7.70 -20.45
N TRP A 62 -21.33 -8.95 -20.04
CA TRP A 62 -20.44 -9.27 -18.91
C TRP A 62 -19.05 -8.62 -18.99
N PRO A 63 -18.37 -8.49 -20.16
CA PRO A 63 -17.05 -7.86 -20.22
C PRO A 63 -17.09 -6.36 -19.88
N LEU A 64 -18.23 -5.70 -20.08
CA LEU A 64 -18.42 -4.31 -19.67
C LEU A 64 -18.54 -4.19 -18.15
N ALA A 65 -19.11 -5.18 -17.48
CA ALA A 65 -19.22 -5.18 -16.02
C ALA A 65 -17.92 -5.62 -15.31
N VAL A 66 -17.09 -6.47 -15.92
CA VAL A 66 -15.89 -6.99 -15.25
C VAL A 66 -14.87 -5.91 -14.92
N PHE A 67 -14.61 -4.97 -15.85
CA PHE A 67 -13.64 -3.90 -15.60
C PHE A 67 -14.01 -3.02 -14.38
N PRO A 68 -15.22 -2.41 -14.29
CA PRO A 68 -15.57 -1.60 -13.13
C PRO A 68 -15.62 -2.42 -11.84
N VAL A 69 -16.07 -3.69 -11.90
CA VAL A 69 -16.04 -4.58 -10.72
C VAL A 69 -14.61 -4.83 -10.25
N LEU A 70 -13.67 -5.12 -11.16
CA LEU A 70 -12.26 -5.32 -10.81
C LEU A 70 -11.62 -4.05 -10.26
N LEU A 71 -11.91 -2.88 -10.85
CA LEU A 71 -11.42 -1.60 -10.38
C LEU A 71 -11.90 -1.34 -8.95
N VAL A 72 -13.21 -1.46 -8.69
CA VAL A 72 -13.80 -1.26 -7.36
C VAL A 72 -13.26 -2.28 -6.34
N ALA A 73 -13.16 -3.55 -6.72
CA ALA A 73 -12.63 -4.59 -5.84
C ALA A 73 -11.16 -4.34 -5.49
N THR A 74 -10.34 -3.97 -6.48
CA THR A 74 -8.92 -3.65 -6.25
C THR A 74 -8.80 -2.42 -5.36
N TRP A 75 -9.55 -1.37 -5.64
CA TRP A 75 -9.54 -0.13 -4.86
C TRP A 75 -9.96 -0.37 -3.41
N TRP A 76 -11.08 -1.09 -3.21
CA TRP A 76 -11.55 -1.46 -1.87
C TRP A 76 -10.51 -2.25 -1.09
N THR A 77 -9.90 -3.25 -1.73
CA THR A 77 -8.87 -4.09 -1.09
C THR A 77 -7.60 -3.27 -0.80
N ALA A 78 -7.24 -2.33 -1.68
CA ALA A 78 -6.08 -1.48 -1.51
C ALA A 78 -6.27 -0.34 -0.48
N SER A 79 -7.51 0.09 -0.25
CA SER A 79 -7.86 1.03 0.81
C SER A 79 -7.92 0.36 2.19
N GLY A 80 -7.97 -0.97 2.25
CA GLY A 80 -7.93 -1.71 3.51
C GLY A 80 -6.50 -1.96 4.03
N ASP A 81 -6.43 -2.40 5.29
CA ASP A 81 -5.19 -2.82 5.96
C ASP A 81 -4.86 -4.31 5.72
N LEU A 82 -5.81 -5.08 5.16
CA LEU A 82 -5.74 -6.53 5.03
C LEU A 82 -4.52 -7.02 4.26
N ILE A 83 -4.16 -6.37 3.14
CA ILE A 83 -3.03 -6.79 2.31
C ILE A 83 -1.72 -6.59 3.07
N GLY A 84 -1.55 -5.42 3.69
CA GLY A 84 -0.37 -5.09 4.47
C GLY A 84 -0.19 -6.03 5.65
N LYS A 85 -1.27 -6.30 6.39
CA LYS A 85 -1.27 -7.25 7.52
C LYS A 85 -1.02 -8.69 7.08
N ALA A 86 -1.59 -9.13 5.96
CA ALA A 86 -1.36 -10.46 5.41
C ALA A 86 0.08 -10.64 4.91
N ALA A 87 0.63 -9.65 4.21
CA ALA A 87 2.02 -9.63 3.79
C ALA A 87 2.95 -9.67 5.02
N PHE A 88 2.66 -8.86 6.04
CA PHE A 88 3.44 -8.83 7.27
C PHE A 88 3.43 -10.21 7.94
N ALA A 89 2.26 -10.82 8.12
CA ALA A 89 2.13 -12.14 8.72
C ALA A 89 2.93 -13.21 7.96
N HIS A 90 2.97 -13.12 6.62
CA HIS A 90 3.74 -14.04 5.78
C HIS A 90 5.26 -13.91 5.98
N TYR A 91 5.78 -12.68 6.07
CA TYR A 91 7.22 -12.40 6.18
C TYR A 91 7.71 -12.15 7.62
N ARG A 92 6.82 -12.25 8.61
CA ARG A 92 7.11 -11.92 10.02
C ARG A 92 8.34 -12.65 10.55
N ALA A 93 8.46 -13.95 10.30
CA ALA A 93 9.59 -14.75 10.79
C ALA A 93 10.94 -14.25 10.23
N ASP A 94 10.97 -13.81 8.97
CA ASP A 94 12.17 -13.27 8.36
C ASP A 94 12.49 -11.86 8.87
N LEU A 95 11.46 -11.04 9.10
CA LEU A 95 11.59 -9.74 9.76
C LEU A 95 12.14 -9.89 11.19
N GLU A 96 11.68 -10.88 11.97
CA GLU A 96 12.17 -11.15 13.34
C GLU A 96 13.62 -11.62 13.33
N ARG A 97 13.99 -12.51 12.42
CA ARG A 97 15.40 -12.91 12.22
C ARG A 97 16.27 -11.72 11.87
N LEU A 98 15.76 -10.80 11.06
CA LEU A 98 16.45 -9.59 10.66
C LEU A 98 16.58 -8.61 11.83
N ALA A 99 15.55 -8.49 12.67
CA ALA A 99 15.53 -7.61 13.83
C ALA A 99 16.46 -8.07 14.95
N GLY A 100 16.66 -9.39 15.10
CA GLY A 100 17.62 -9.96 16.04
C GLY A 100 19.10 -9.78 15.67
N ARG A 101 19.41 -9.21 14.50
CA ARG A 101 20.79 -9.00 14.02
C ARG A 101 21.22 -7.53 14.19
N PRO A 102 22.52 -7.27 14.47
CA PRO A 102 23.04 -5.92 14.51
C PRO A 102 22.91 -5.23 13.12
N PRO A 103 22.52 -3.94 13.04
CA PRO A 103 22.39 -3.18 11.78
C PRO A 103 23.64 -3.25 10.89
N THR A 104 23.48 -3.80 9.68
CA THR A 104 24.49 -3.83 8.60
C THR A 104 23.88 -3.25 7.33
N HIS A 105 24.73 -2.76 6.40
CA HIS A 105 24.25 -2.08 5.19
C HIS A 105 23.61 -3.04 4.16
N ASP A 106 23.90 -4.33 4.24
CA ASP A 106 23.41 -5.36 3.30
C ASP A 106 21.99 -5.86 3.65
N ASP A 107 21.50 -5.57 4.85
CA ASP A 107 20.27 -6.09 5.44
C ASP A 107 19.04 -5.23 5.08
N THR A 108 18.90 -4.88 3.80
CA THR A 108 17.89 -3.89 3.34
C THR A 108 16.63 -4.49 2.73
N HIS A 109 16.54 -5.82 2.60
CA HIS A 109 15.42 -6.46 1.89
C HIS A 109 14.87 -7.68 2.63
N VAL A 110 13.53 -7.78 2.73
CA VAL A 110 12.80 -8.96 3.21
C VAL A 110 11.55 -9.14 2.36
N GLY A 111 11.56 -10.10 1.44
CA GLY A 111 10.43 -10.32 0.53
C GLY A 111 10.12 -9.06 -0.30
N PRO A 112 8.89 -8.52 -0.26
CA PRO A 112 8.53 -7.27 -0.93
C PRO A 112 9.05 -6.05 -0.19
N TYR A 113 9.49 -6.17 1.07
CA TYR A 113 9.95 -5.06 1.88
C TYR A 113 11.36 -4.66 1.48
N THR A 114 11.52 -3.38 1.20
CA THR A 114 12.80 -2.71 0.97
C THR A 114 12.92 -1.58 1.98
N PHE A 115 14.05 -1.51 2.68
CA PHE A 115 14.31 -0.55 3.75
C PHE A 115 15.43 0.42 3.35
N ASP A 116 15.26 1.70 3.64
CA ASP A 116 16.32 2.72 3.47
C ASP A 116 17.37 2.60 4.58
N TYR A 117 16.93 2.33 5.82
CA TYR A 117 17.80 2.13 6.95
C TYR A 117 17.16 1.28 8.05
N ARG A 118 18.02 0.69 8.87
CA ARG A 118 17.69 -0.01 10.11
C ARG A 118 18.44 0.65 11.26
N ILE A 119 17.73 1.03 12.31
CA ILE A 119 18.33 1.63 13.51
C ILE A 119 17.82 0.93 14.77
N GLN A 120 18.67 0.87 15.80
CA GLN A 120 18.26 0.44 17.13
C GLN A 120 18.15 1.66 18.04
N LEU A 121 16.99 1.86 18.65
CA LEU A 121 16.70 3.00 19.52
C LEU A 121 15.78 2.57 20.66
N ALA A 122 16.13 2.92 21.90
CA ALA A 122 15.34 2.65 23.10
C ALA A 122 14.85 1.18 23.26
N GLY A 123 15.68 0.21 22.86
CA GLY A 123 15.33 -1.21 22.91
C GLY A 123 14.47 -1.72 21.75
N CYS A 124 14.10 -0.86 20.81
CA CYS A 124 13.42 -1.24 19.57
C CYS A 124 14.38 -1.25 18.38
N THR A 125 14.07 -2.07 17.37
CA THR A 125 14.67 -1.99 16.04
C THR A 125 13.65 -1.40 15.06
N LEU A 126 13.98 -0.27 14.46
CA LEU A 126 13.15 0.39 13.45
C LEU A 126 13.68 0.08 12.05
N PHE A 127 12.73 -0.18 11.16
CA PHE A 127 12.92 -0.46 9.75
C PHE A 127 12.19 0.61 8.95
N SER A 128 12.92 1.59 8.43
CA SER A 128 12.33 2.61 7.57
C SER A 128 12.13 2.04 6.18
N VAL A 129 10.88 1.94 5.75
CA VAL A 129 10.54 1.47 4.40
C VAL A 129 11.00 2.50 3.38
N ARG A 130 11.52 2.01 2.25
CA ARG A 130 11.98 2.81 1.14
C ARG A 130 10.82 3.31 0.29
N GLY A 131 10.84 4.60 -0.06
CA GLY A 131 9.82 5.23 -0.89
C GLY A 131 8.39 5.19 -0.32
N PRO A 132 8.19 5.53 0.97
CA PRO A 132 6.86 5.58 1.56
C PRO A 132 6.03 6.65 0.87
N ALA A 133 4.91 6.26 0.27
CA ALA A 133 4.18 7.06 -0.70
C ALA A 133 3.60 8.35 -0.12
N MET A 134 2.85 8.20 0.96
CA MET A 134 2.07 9.30 1.56
C MET A 134 2.66 9.82 2.88
N ALA A 135 3.68 9.14 3.42
CA ALA A 135 4.38 9.52 4.64
C ALA A 135 5.85 9.84 4.33
N GLN A 136 6.43 10.87 4.95
CA GLN A 136 7.87 11.17 4.76
C GLN A 136 8.78 10.10 5.37
N GLY A 137 8.28 9.36 6.37
CA GLY A 137 8.85 8.08 6.72
C GLY A 137 7.83 7.22 7.44
N SER A 138 7.86 5.95 7.11
CA SER A 138 7.04 4.92 7.71
C SER A 138 7.77 3.60 7.65
N GLY A 139 7.31 2.65 8.44
CA GLY A 139 7.81 1.29 8.36
C GLY A 139 7.44 0.49 9.58
N PHE A 140 8.35 -0.40 9.98
CA PHE A 140 8.11 -1.35 11.06
C PHE A 140 9.02 -1.07 12.24
N ALA A 141 8.52 -1.29 13.44
CA ALA A 141 9.30 -1.31 14.65
C ALA A 141 9.09 -2.64 15.37
N TRP A 142 10.18 -3.26 15.78
CA TRP A 142 10.18 -4.44 16.64
C TRP A 142 10.73 -4.06 18.01
N CYS A 143 9.88 -4.17 19.03
CA CYS A 143 10.16 -3.71 20.39
C CYS A 143 9.94 -4.86 21.39
N PRO A 144 10.89 -5.80 21.53
CA PRO A 144 10.71 -6.95 22.40
C PRO A 144 10.63 -6.52 23.88
N GLY A 145 9.47 -6.74 24.51
CA GLY A 145 9.25 -6.47 25.93
C GLY A 145 9.15 -5.00 26.33
N VAL A 146 9.08 -4.07 25.37
CA VAL A 146 8.97 -2.62 25.60
C VAL A 146 7.88 -2.06 24.69
N ALA A 147 6.94 -1.29 25.22
CA ALA A 147 5.97 -0.58 24.38
C ALA A 147 6.61 0.73 23.88
N PRO A 148 6.59 1.04 22.57
CA PRO A 148 7.14 2.29 22.05
C PRO A 148 6.39 3.52 22.60
N ILE A 149 5.15 3.38 23.06
CA ILE A 149 4.34 4.50 23.58
C ILE A 149 4.97 5.13 24.86
N ASP A 150 5.85 4.40 25.55
CA ASP A 150 6.45 4.84 26.82
C ASP A 150 7.69 5.74 26.65
N HIS A 151 8.11 6.00 25.40
CA HIS A 151 9.28 6.82 25.08
C HIS A 151 8.89 8.02 24.22
N SER A 152 9.49 9.18 24.50
CA SER A 152 9.41 10.34 23.60
C SER A 152 10.29 10.09 22.39
N TRP A 153 9.70 9.58 21.32
CA TRP A 153 10.34 9.53 20.00
C TRP A 153 10.39 10.96 19.47
N GLY A 154 11.59 11.43 19.14
CA GLY A 154 11.91 12.84 19.04
C GLY A 154 11.19 13.59 17.91
N GLU A 155 10.50 12.88 17.01
CA GLU A 155 9.96 13.44 15.78
C GLU A 155 8.42 13.31 15.68
N GLY A 156 7.75 12.87 16.75
CA GLY A 156 6.29 12.74 16.78
C GLY A 156 5.77 11.51 16.05
N GLU A 157 6.58 10.45 16.02
CA GLU A 157 6.26 9.17 15.40
C GLU A 157 5.03 8.53 16.06
N ILE A 158 4.06 8.13 15.23
CA ILE A 158 2.85 7.44 15.69
C ILE A 158 3.07 5.96 15.49
N PHE A 159 3.09 5.21 16.59
CA PHE A 159 3.17 3.76 16.58
C PHE A 159 1.79 3.13 16.68
N GLU A 160 1.47 2.27 15.72
CA GLU A 160 0.29 1.42 15.77
C GLU A 160 0.72 -0.04 15.91
N ARG A 161 0.11 -0.74 16.86
CA ARG A 161 0.44 -2.14 17.10
C ARG A 161 -0.13 -3.02 15.98
N ILE A 162 0.70 -3.91 15.46
CA ILE A 162 0.30 -4.91 14.47
C ILE A 162 -0.03 -6.22 15.20
N GLU A 163 1.00 -6.88 15.71
CA GLU A 163 0.89 -8.18 16.37
C GLU A 163 2.12 -8.44 17.25
N GLY A 164 1.94 -9.02 18.43
CA GLY A 164 3.05 -9.29 19.35
C GLY A 164 3.80 -8.01 19.72
N ASP A 165 5.12 -8.05 19.51
CA ASP A 165 6.08 -6.96 19.75
C ASP A 165 6.33 -6.09 18.50
N TRP A 166 5.50 -6.24 17.45
CA TRP A 166 5.60 -5.49 16.21
C TRP A 166 4.61 -4.34 16.13
N TYR A 167 5.11 -3.23 15.63
CA TYR A 167 4.40 -1.99 15.40
C TYR A 167 4.67 -1.47 14.00
N THR A 168 3.71 -0.80 13.40
CA THR A 168 3.97 0.15 12.32
C THR A 168 4.25 1.51 12.91
N PHE A 169 5.15 2.27 12.30
CA PHE A 169 5.31 3.67 12.63
C PHE A 169 5.09 4.54 11.39
N VAL A 170 4.59 5.75 11.62
CA VAL A 170 4.43 6.80 10.61
C VAL A 170 4.93 8.10 11.20
N MET A 171 5.68 8.86 10.40
CA MET A 171 6.04 10.24 10.67
C MET A 171 4.99 11.14 9.98
N PRO A 172 4.03 11.72 10.73
CA PRO A 172 2.95 12.50 10.15
C PRO A 172 3.48 13.83 9.59
N PHE A 173 3.02 14.21 8.40
CA PHE A 173 3.24 15.56 7.89
C PHE A 173 2.21 16.51 8.54
N GLY A 174 2.67 17.43 9.39
CA GLY A 174 1.82 18.53 9.90
C GLY A 174 0.89 18.21 11.09
N GLY A 175 1.19 17.19 11.91
CA GLY A 175 0.57 17.03 13.25
C GLY A 175 -0.76 16.27 13.33
N ASP A 176 -1.43 15.96 12.21
CA ASP A 176 -2.68 15.19 12.24
C ASP A 176 -2.47 13.69 12.06
N ARG A 177 -3.10 12.87 12.91
CA ARG A 177 -3.03 11.40 12.94
C ARG A 177 -3.26 10.77 11.55
N VAL A 178 -2.27 10.03 11.06
CA VAL A 178 -2.24 9.35 9.74
C VAL A 178 -2.35 7.84 9.97
N ASP A 179 -3.26 7.15 9.28
CA ASP A 179 -3.31 5.69 9.25
C ASP A 179 -2.07 5.12 8.53
N PRO A 180 -1.28 4.21 9.13
CA PRO A 180 -0.10 3.62 8.49
C PRO A 180 -0.38 2.83 7.23
N TRP A 181 -1.64 2.41 7.01
CA TRP A 181 -1.98 1.45 5.98
C TRP A 181 -2.93 2.02 4.92
N GLY A 182 -2.84 1.44 3.72
CA GLY A 182 -3.77 1.67 2.63
C GLY A 182 -3.64 3.02 1.92
N LEU A 183 -4.45 3.20 0.88
CA LEU A 183 -4.60 4.46 0.16
C LEU A 183 -5.48 5.44 0.96
N GLN A 184 -4.89 6.53 1.45
CA GLN A 184 -5.65 7.59 2.10
C GLN A 184 -6.31 8.50 1.07
N VAL A 185 -7.52 8.13 0.66
CA VAL A 185 -8.31 8.92 -0.32
C VAL A 185 -8.97 10.14 0.35
N THR A 186 -9.13 10.13 1.67
CA THR A 186 -9.93 11.11 2.43
C THR A 186 -9.22 12.43 2.76
N ARG A 187 -7.95 12.64 2.35
CA ARG A 187 -7.16 13.82 2.74
C ARG A 187 -6.72 14.71 1.58
N ILE A 188 -7.40 14.65 0.43
CA ILE A 188 -7.18 15.62 -0.68
C ILE A 188 -7.90 16.96 -0.41
N ASP A 189 -8.85 17.00 0.52
CA ASP A 189 -9.67 18.19 0.79
C ASP A 189 -8.96 19.31 1.57
N SER A 190 -7.74 19.09 2.09
CA SER A 190 -7.08 20.04 3.00
C SER A 190 -5.88 20.81 2.42
N VAL A 191 -5.51 20.63 1.16
CA VAL A 191 -4.40 21.40 0.52
C VAL A 191 -4.91 22.68 -0.19
N GLY A 192 -6.14 23.09 0.13
CA GLY A 192 -6.87 24.13 -0.60
C GLY A 192 -7.06 25.47 0.10
N HIS A 193 -6.25 25.88 1.09
CA HIS A 193 -6.30 27.26 1.61
C HIS A 193 -4.96 27.71 2.22
N VAL A 194 -4.06 28.24 1.38
CA VAL A 194 -3.10 29.29 1.75
C VAL A 194 -3.09 30.33 0.66
#